data_AF-A0A7V4DGB7-F1
#
_entry.id   AF-A0A7V4DGB7-F1
#
_cell.length_a   1.000
_cell.length_b   1.000
_cell.length_c   1.000
_cell.angle_alpha   90.00
_cell.angle_beta   90.00
_cell.angle_gamma   90.00
#
_symmetry.space_group_name_H-M   'P 1'
#
loop_
_entity.id
_entity.type
_entity.pdbx_description
1 polymer ?
#
loop_
_entity_poly.entity_id
_entity_poly.type
_entity_poly.pdbx_seq_one_letter_code
_entity_poly.pdbx_strand_id
1 'polypeptide(L)'
;LEKLEAMTSVSSVGLDMIAIPGDTPWETIACIMADEIAIGVINHKTVGVRLIPVPGKSAGEKACFGGLLGEATIIPVNPYQGARLILRGGRVPAPLTSLRN
;
A
#
# COMPACT_ATOMS: atom_id res chain seq x y z
N LEU A 1 5.98 6.76 -2.03
CA LEU A 1 5.52 5.42 -1.61
C LEU A 1 6.01 4.34 -2.58
N GLU A 2 5.99 4.63 -3.87
CA GLU A 2 6.34 3.80 -5.03
C GLU A 2 7.67 3.05 -4.91
N LYS A 3 8.70 3.68 -4.32
CA LYS A 3 9.99 3.01 -4.07
C LYS A 3 9.88 1.88 -3.04
N LEU A 4 9.01 2.01 -2.04
CA LEU A 4 8.77 0.97 -1.04
C LEU A 4 8.01 -0.20 -1.68
N GLU A 5 6.98 0.07 -2.48
CA GLU A 5 6.25 -0.95 -3.25
C GLU A 5 7.18 -1.71 -4.22
N ALA A 6 8.10 -0.99 -4.88
CA ALA A 6 9.12 -1.63 -5.71
C ALA A 6 10.03 -2.55 -4.90
N MET A 7 10.43 -2.17 -3.67
CA MET A 7 11.18 -3.07 -2.78
C MET A 7 10.36 -4.24 -2.28
N THR A 8 9.03 -4.08 -2.14
CA THR A 8 8.14 -5.22 -1.87
C THR A 8 8.39 -6.30 -2.89
N SER A 9 8.61 -6.01 -4.18
CA SER A 9 8.80 -7.04 -5.23
C SER A 9 9.87 -8.09 -4.93
N VAL A 10 10.89 -7.75 -4.12
CA VAL A 10 11.99 -8.66 -3.73
C VAL A 10 11.98 -9.02 -2.24
N SER A 11 11.27 -8.26 -1.40
CA SER A 11 11.14 -8.55 0.03
C SER A 11 9.97 -9.50 0.33
N SER A 12 9.82 -9.88 1.60
CA SER A 12 8.83 -10.87 2.07
C SER A 12 7.70 -10.29 2.93
N VAL A 13 7.72 -9.00 3.28
CA VAL A 13 6.81 -8.45 4.29
C VAL A 13 5.71 -7.58 3.68
N GLY A 14 6.01 -6.80 2.63
CA GLY A 14 5.11 -5.78 2.09
C GLY A 14 5.25 -4.44 2.79
N LEU A 15 4.19 -3.63 2.76
CA LEU A 15 4.15 -2.31 3.39
C LEU A 15 3.75 -2.42 4.85
N ASP A 16 4.69 -2.20 5.77
CA ASP A 16 4.42 -2.23 7.20
C ASP A 16 4.69 -0.89 7.89
N MET A 17 3.79 -0.49 8.80
CA MET A 17 3.87 0.77 9.57
C MET A 17 4.02 2.04 8.70
N ILE A 18 3.27 2.13 7.61
CA ILE A 18 3.38 3.27 6.70
C ILE A 18 2.35 4.35 7.07
N ALA A 19 2.82 5.46 7.63
CA ALA A 19 1.98 6.62 7.93
C ALA A 19 1.70 7.46 6.66
N ILE A 20 0.42 7.75 6.40
CA ILE A 20 -0.04 8.51 5.23
C ILE A 20 -0.94 9.68 5.66
N PRO A 21 -1.14 10.70 4.79
CA PRO A 21 -1.98 11.85 5.12
C PRO A 21 -3.39 11.42 5.51
N GLY A 22 -3.96 12.06 6.53
CA GLY A 22 -5.27 11.68 7.06
C GLY A 22 -6.44 11.93 6.12
N ASP A 23 -6.25 12.78 5.12
CA ASP A 23 -7.20 13.11 4.06
C ASP A 23 -7.05 12.22 2.82
N THR A 24 -6.20 11.17 2.87
CA THR A 24 -6.05 10.22 1.77
C THR A 24 -7.39 9.53 1.48
N PRO A 25 -7.91 9.61 0.24
CA PRO A 25 -9.16 8.96 -0.13
C PRO A 25 -9.09 7.43 0.04
N TRP A 26 -10.23 6.81 0.38
CA TRP A 26 -10.29 5.36 0.57
C TRP A 26 -9.99 4.60 -0.72
N GLU A 27 -10.30 5.18 -1.89
CA GLU A 27 -9.98 4.62 -3.20
C GLU A 27 -8.47 4.50 -3.40
N THR A 28 -7.72 5.51 -2.96
CA THR A 28 -6.25 5.53 -3.03
C THR A 28 -5.65 4.48 -2.10
N ILE A 29 -6.18 4.33 -0.88
CA ILE A 29 -5.80 3.27 0.05
C ILE A 29 -6.04 1.88 -0.58
N ALA A 30 -7.19 1.69 -1.22
CA ALA A 30 -7.52 0.45 -1.92
C ALA A 30 -6.59 0.18 -3.12
N CYS A 31 -6.17 1.22 -3.85
CA CYS A 31 -5.18 1.10 -4.92
C CYS A 31 -3.84 0.57 -4.40
N ILE A 32 -3.30 1.15 -3.31
CA ILE A 32 -2.05 0.70 -2.70
C ILE A 32 -2.14 -0.78 -2.29
N MET A 33 -3.27 -1.16 -1.67
CA MET A 33 -3.51 -2.56 -1.32
C MET A 33 -3.58 -3.47 -2.55
N ALA A 34 -4.21 -3.01 -3.64
CA ALA A 34 -4.32 -3.78 -4.88
C ALA A 34 -2.95 -3.99 -5.55
N ASP A 35 -2.06 -2.99 -5.52
CA ASP A 35 -0.70 -3.10 -6.05
C ASP A 35 0.11 -4.14 -5.27
N GLU A 36 0.04 -4.10 -3.93
CA GLU A 36 0.70 -5.09 -3.07
C GLU A 36 0.15 -6.51 -3.28
N ILE A 37 -1.19 -6.66 -3.37
CA ILE A 37 -1.82 -7.94 -3.70
C ILE A 37 -1.32 -8.46 -5.06
N ALA A 38 -1.24 -7.60 -6.09
CA ALA A 38 -0.75 -7.99 -7.39
C ALA A 38 0.71 -8.48 -7.32
N ILE A 39 1.56 -7.79 -6.57
CA ILE A 39 2.95 -8.20 -6.32
C ILE A 39 3.01 -9.56 -5.60
N GLY A 40 2.19 -9.78 -4.58
CA GLY A 40 2.14 -11.03 -3.84
C GLY A 40 1.67 -12.21 -4.70
N VAL A 41 0.58 -12.01 -5.45
CA VAL A 41 0.00 -13.02 -6.36
C VAL A 41 0.96 -13.38 -7.48
N ILE A 42 1.59 -12.40 -8.13
CA ILE A 42 2.48 -12.69 -9.25
C ILE A 42 3.81 -13.31 -8.78
N ASN A 43 4.30 -12.95 -7.59
CA ASN A 43 5.56 -13.47 -7.07
C ASN A 43 5.40 -14.67 -6.13
N HIS A 44 4.18 -15.19 -5.96
CA HIS A 44 3.89 -16.37 -5.11
C HIS A 44 4.40 -16.18 -3.69
N LYS A 45 4.11 -15.02 -3.11
CA LYS A 45 4.54 -14.69 -1.76
C LYS A 45 3.45 -14.02 -0.96
N THR A 46 3.56 -14.21 0.34
CA THR A 46 2.74 -13.50 1.31
C THR A 46 3.22 -12.05 1.39
N VAL A 47 2.28 -11.11 1.37
CA VAL A 47 2.52 -9.69 1.59
C VAL A 47 1.50 -9.19 2.60
N GLY A 48 1.89 -8.21 3.41
CA GLY A 48 1.01 -7.49 4.31
C GLY A 48 0.98 -6.01 3.96
N VAL A 49 -0.14 -5.37 4.24
CA VAL A 49 -0.29 -3.91 4.09
C VAL A 49 -0.84 -3.35 5.40
N ARG A 50 -0.04 -2.53 6.08
CA ARG A 50 -0.42 -1.76 7.26
C ARG A 50 -0.16 -0.28 7.01
N LEU A 51 -1.20 0.38 6.49
CA LEU A 51 -1.25 1.84 6.32
C LEU A 51 -1.88 2.49 7.54
N ILE A 52 -1.39 3.66 7.91
CA ILE A 52 -1.87 4.45 9.04
C ILE A 52 -2.23 5.86 8.53
N PRO A 53 -3.49 6.12 8.13
CA PRO A 53 -3.97 7.47 7.87
C PRO A 53 -3.94 8.27 9.17
N VAL A 54 -3.31 9.45 9.17
CA VAL A 54 -3.14 10.26 10.38
C VAL A 54 -4.03 11.50 10.31
N PRO A 55 -5.19 11.53 11.01
CA PRO A 55 -6.16 12.60 10.88
C PRO A 55 -5.57 13.98 11.18
N GLY A 56 -5.89 14.96 10.32
CA GLY A 56 -5.46 16.35 10.49
C GLY A 56 -3.98 16.60 10.21
N LYS A 57 -3.23 15.63 9.68
CA LYS A 57 -1.81 15.77 9.35
C LYS A 57 -1.52 15.50 7.89
N SER A 58 -0.53 16.22 7.37
CA SER A 58 -0.07 16.19 5.99
C SER A 58 1.27 15.46 5.84
N ALA A 59 1.67 15.21 4.59
CA ALA A 59 2.98 14.63 4.27
C ALA A 59 4.13 15.50 4.80
N GLY A 60 5.17 14.86 5.34
CA GLY A 60 6.33 15.50 5.96
C GLY A 60 6.18 15.75 7.46
N GLU A 61 4.96 15.75 8.00
CA GLU A 61 4.73 15.78 9.44
C GLU A 61 5.05 14.43 10.12
N LYS A 62 5.09 14.43 11.46
CA LYS A 62 5.31 13.21 12.26
C LYS A 62 4.02 12.72 12.91
N ALA A 63 3.79 11.41 12.82
CA ALA A 63 2.82 10.68 13.62
C ALA A 63 3.50 10.10 14.86
N CYS A 64 3.06 10.48 16.05
CA CYS A 64 3.58 9.93 17.30
C CYS A 64 2.52 9.03 17.93
N PHE A 65 2.83 7.75 18.04
CA PHE A 65 1.92 6.73 18.58
C PHE A 65 2.13 6.50 20.08
N GLY A 66 3.18 7.11 20.65
CA GLY A 66 3.50 7.11 22.08
C GLY A 66 4.24 5.86 22.55
N GLY A 67 4.97 6.01 23.66
CA GLY A 67 5.62 4.91 24.38
C GLY A 67 6.44 3.96 23.50
N LEU A 68 6.09 2.67 23.53
CA LEU A 68 6.74 1.60 22.78
C LEU A 68 6.38 1.58 21.28
N LEU A 69 5.29 2.25 20.88
CA LEU A 69 4.77 2.23 19.51
C LEU A 69 5.54 3.18 18.57
N GLY A 70 6.36 4.06 19.13
CA GLY A 70 7.27 4.92 18.38
C GLY A 70 6.60 6.06 17.61
N GLU A 71 7.31 6.55 16.59
CA GLU A 71 6.87 7.60 15.69
C GLU A 71 7.17 7.23 14.23
N ALA A 72 6.40 7.79 13.29
CA ALA A 72 6.60 7.63 11.86
C ALA A 72 6.48 8.97 11.13
N THR A 73 7.33 9.19 10.13
CA THR A 73 7.18 10.31 9.21
C THR A 73 6.05 10.01 8.22
N ILE A 74 5.12 10.94 8.05
CA ILE A 74 4.01 10.80 7.12
C ILE A 74 4.56 10.98 5.71
N ILE A 75 4.42 9.94 4.87
CA ILE A 75 4.92 9.96 3.50
C ILE A 75 3.84 10.43 2.53
N PRO A 76 4.20 11.13 1.44
CA PRO A 76 3.23 11.54 0.43
C PRO A 76 2.68 10.31 -0.31
N VAL A 77 1.40 10.40 -0.67
CA VAL A 77 0.68 9.44 -1.51
C VAL A 77 0.30 10.11 -2.81
N ASN A 78 0.38 9.38 -3.92
CA ASN A 78 0.00 9.91 -5.23
C ASN A 78 -1.54 10.04 -5.33
N PRO A 79 -2.10 11.26 -5.52
CA PRO A 79 -3.55 11.47 -5.55
C PRO A 79 -4.21 10.92 -6.82
N TYR A 80 -3.44 10.55 -7.84
CA TYR A 80 -3.95 10.03 -9.12
C TYR A 80 -3.91 8.50 -9.21
N GLN A 81 -3.83 7.78 -8.08
CA GLN A 81 -3.86 6.32 -8.08
C GLN A 81 -5.25 5.80 -8.43
N GLY A 82 -5.38 5.24 -9.64
CA GLY A 82 -6.20 4.08 -9.98
C GLY A 82 -7.68 4.03 -9.57
N ALA A 83 -8.30 5.11 -9.09
CA ALA A 83 -9.64 5.07 -8.47
C ALA A 83 -10.70 4.45 -9.38
N ARG A 84 -10.64 4.74 -10.70
CA ARG A 84 -11.53 4.13 -11.70
C ARG A 84 -11.41 2.60 -11.76
N LEU A 85 -10.23 2.04 -11.51
CA LEU A 85 -10.00 0.59 -11.49
C LEU A 85 -10.63 -0.04 -10.24
N ILE A 86 -10.45 0.57 -9.06
CA ILE A 86 -11.05 0.08 -7.81
C ILE A 86 -12.58 0.11 -7.89
N LEU A 87 -13.14 1.20 -8.41
CA LEU A 87 -14.59 1.37 -8.55
C LEU A 87 -15.23 0.40 -9.55
N ARG A 88 -14.45 -0.27 -10.42
CA ARG A 88 -15.00 -1.33 -11.30
C ARG A 88 -15.47 -2.53 -10.51
N GLY A 89 -14.89 -2.80 -9.34
CA GLY A 89 -15.18 -3.98 -8.55
C GLY A 89 -15.00 -5.29 -9.31
N GLY A 90 -15.62 -6.36 -8.82
CA GLY A 90 -15.55 -7.69 -9.42
C GLY A 90 -14.39 -8.53 -8.88
N ARG A 91 -13.87 -9.43 -9.72
CA ARG A 91 -12.84 -10.41 -9.34
C ARG A 91 -11.67 -10.36 -10.32
N VAL A 92 -10.47 -10.15 -9.80
CA VAL A 92 -9.24 -10.35 -10.57
C VAL A 92 -9.04 -11.86 -10.77
N PRO A 93 -8.95 -12.37 -12.01
CA PRO A 93 -8.77 -13.79 -12.26
C PRO A 93 -7.39 -14.28 -11.79
N ALA A 94 -7.27 -15.59 -11.58
CA ALA A 94 -5.99 -16.20 -11.22
C ALA A 94 -4.93 -15.96 -12.31
N PRO A 95 -3.65 -15.77 -11.95
CA PRO A 95 -2.58 -15.57 -12.92
C PRO A 95 -2.40 -16.82 -13.79
N LEU A 96 -2.09 -16.63 -15.07
CA LEU A 96 -1.74 -17.72 -15.98
C LEU A 96 -0.40 -18.33 -15.55
N THR A 97 -0.47 -19.52 -14.96
CA THR A 97 0.70 -20.26 -14.47
C THR A 97 1.47 -20.95 -15.59
N SER A 98 0.84 -21.19 -16.75
CA SER A 98 1.43 -21.93 -17.88
C SER A 98 2.49 -21.16 -18.68
N LEU A 99 2.60 -19.84 -18.50
CA LEU A 99 3.60 -18.99 -19.17
C LEU A 99 4.94 -18.91 -18.42
N ARG A 100 5.18 -19.84 -17.48
CA ARG A 100 6.39 -19.89 -16.65
C ARG A 100 7.41 -20.94 -17.07
N ASN A 101 7.21 -21.54 -18.25
CA ASN A 101 8.09 -22.55 -18.83
C ASN A 101 8.80 -22.00 -20.06
#